data_AF-A0A355UR43-F1
#
_entry.id   AF-A0A355UR43-F1
#
_cell.length_a   1.000
_cell.length_b   1.000
_cell.length_c   1.000
_cell.angle_alpha   90.00
_cell.angle_beta   90.00
_cell.angle_gamma   90.00
#
_symmetry.space_group_name_H-M   'P 1'
#
loop_
_entity.id
_entity.type
_entity.pdbx_description
1 polymer ?
#
loop_
_entity_poly.entity_id
_entity_poly.type
_entity_poly.pdbx_seq_one_letter_code
_entity_poly.pdbx_strand_id
1 'polypeptide(L)'
;MDVESAVSEIFERGGDLESFLEAAETAKEIKRQAKSDARIVLLEALHNGDDLHEATLKAKSIRAKAAIEAEELAMEAYAAAMLGAMDEEDSSKEIPEDEPDWQKLIYRRNDYSLFAPQAQTRHPASSRYATVHPVEKHPAVATSIDFDTKAVTNFFQAAMKLFLPWL
;
A
#
# COMPACT_ATOMS: atom_id res chain seq x y z
N MET A 1 1.64 3.72 -5.96
CA MET A 1 2.45 4.65 -6.77
C MET A 1 3.78 3.96 -7.05
N ASP A 2 4.36 4.08 -8.24
CA ASP A 2 5.68 3.53 -8.53
C ASP A 2 6.78 4.47 -7.99
N VAL A 3 7.82 3.92 -7.36
CA VAL A 3 8.85 4.71 -6.66
C VAL A 3 9.65 5.54 -7.66
N GLU A 4 9.97 5.00 -8.83
CA GLU A 4 10.70 5.72 -9.88
C GLU A 4 9.91 6.94 -10.35
N SER A 5 8.60 6.79 -10.54
CA SER A 5 7.71 7.90 -10.90
C SER A 5 7.66 8.98 -9.81
N ALA A 6 7.62 8.58 -8.53
CA ALA A 6 7.59 9.52 -7.40
C ALA A 6 8.91 10.30 -7.26
N VAL A 7 10.06 9.64 -7.47
CA VAL A 7 11.38 10.29 -7.45
C VAL A 7 11.48 11.34 -8.54
N SER A 8 11.10 11.01 -9.78
CA SER A 8 11.12 11.98 -10.89
C SER A 8 10.23 13.18 -10.60
N GLU A 9 9.04 12.97 -10.06
CA GLU A 9 8.12 14.06 -9.75
C GLU A 9 8.65 14.97 -8.61
N ILE A 10 9.15 14.38 -7.52
CA ILE A 10 9.73 15.15 -6.40
C ILE A 10 10.93 15.97 -6.92
N PHE A 11 11.79 15.37 -7.73
CA PHE A 11 12.95 16.05 -8.30
C PHE A 11 12.55 17.20 -9.24
N GLU A 12 11.60 16.97 -10.15
CA GLU A 12 11.10 18.01 -11.08
C GLU A 12 10.48 19.20 -10.35
N ARG A 13 9.86 18.96 -9.20
CA ARG A 13 9.25 20.02 -8.38
C ARG A 13 10.20 20.66 -7.37
N GLY A 14 11.45 20.20 -7.26
CA GLY A 14 12.41 20.71 -6.29
C GLY A 14 12.11 20.29 -4.83
N GLY A 15 11.39 19.17 -4.64
CA GLY A 15 11.05 18.68 -3.31
C GLY A 15 12.23 18.01 -2.61
N ASP A 16 12.08 17.75 -1.31
CA ASP A 16 13.11 17.09 -0.50
C ASP A 16 13.21 15.59 -0.84
N LEU A 17 14.06 15.30 -1.81
CA LEU A 17 14.31 13.95 -2.29
C LEU A 17 15.04 13.08 -1.25
N GLU A 18 15.88 13.67 -0.39
CA GLU A 18 16.66 12.91 0.59
C GLU A 18 15.75 12.29 1.65
N SER A 19 14.88 13.10 2.24
CA SER A 19 13.88 12.63 3.22
C SER A 19 12.93 11.57 2.62
N PHE A 20 12.53 11.74 1.36
CA PHE A 20 11.71 10.74 0.67
C PHE A 20 12.43 9.39 0.51
N LEU A 21 13.70 9.41 0.12
CA LEU A 21 14.50 8.19 -0.06
C LEU A 21 14.77 7.48 1.28
N GLU A 22 15.02 8.22 2.36
CA GLU A 22 15.19 7.66 3.70
C GLU A 22 13.91 6.94 4.17
N ALA A 23 12.75 7.57 3.98
CA ALA A 23 11.47 6.96 4.30
C ALA A 23 11.17 5.73 3.44
N ALA A 24 11.53 5.75 2.15
CA ALA A 24 11.38 4.61 1.26
C ALA A 24 12.23 3.40 1.68
N GLU A 25 13.48 3.62 2.10
CA GLU A 25 14.33 2.54 2.60
C GLU A 25 13.83 2.02 3.95
N THR A 26 13.32 2.90 4.82
CA THR A 26 12.69 2.51 6.09
C THR A 26 11.44 1.65 5.85
N ALA A 27 10.56 2.07 4.94
CA ALA A 27 9.36 1.32 4.55
C ALA A 27 9.71 -0.08 3.99
N LYS A 28 10.81 -0.18 3.24
CA LYS A 28 11.33 -1.45 2.73
C LYS A 28 11.89 -2.33 3.85
N GLU A 29 12.58 -1.75 4.84
CA GLU A 29 13.09 -2.51 5.99
C GLU A 29 11.95 -3.05 6.86
N ILE A 30 10.90 -2.26 7.10
CA ILE A 30 9.67 -2.72 7.79
C ILE A 30 9.09 -3.95 7.10
N LYS A 31 8.94 -3.91 5.77
CA LYS A 31 8.45 -5.07 5.00
C LYS A 31 9.40 -6.27 5.10
N ARG A 32 10.72 -6.05 5.12
CA ARG A 32 11.73 -7.11 5.26
C ARG A 32 11.63 -7.78 6.63
N GLN A 33 11.55 -6.99 7.70
CA GLN A 33 11.44 -7.49 9.07
C GLN A 33 10.15 -8.29 9.25
N ALA A 34 9.00 -7.77 8.82
CA ALA A 34 7.72 -8.46 8.92
C ALA A 34 7.68 -9.79 8.15
N LYS A 35 8.41 -9.90 7.04
CA LYS A 35 8.59 -11.17 6.32
C LYS A 35 9.41 -12.17 7.13
N SER A 36 10.44 -11.71 7.82
CA SER A 36 11.23 -12.54 8.76
C SER A 36 10.36 -13.02 9.92
N ASP A 37 9.63 -12.11 10.56
CA ASP A 37 8.76 -12.42 11.71
C ASP A 37 7.65 -13.40 11.33
N ALA A 38 7.00 -13.18 10.18
CA ALA A 38 6.00 -14.11 9.65
C ALA A 38 6.58 -15.51 9.39
N ARG A 39 7.85 -15.60 8.97
CA ARG A 39 8.53 -16.89 8.79
C ARG A 39 8.84 -17.55 10.13
N ILE A 40 9.26 -16.80 11.14
CA ILE A 40 9.51 -17.32 12.49
C ILE A 40 8.24 -17.94 13.06
N VAL A 41 7.11 -17.25 12.99
CA VAL A 41 5.80 -17.77 13.46
C VAL A 41 5.44 -19.11 12.81
N LEU A 42 5.69 -19.25 11.50
CA LEU A 42 5.41 -20.50 10.80
C LEU A 42 6.37 -21.62 11.20
N LEU A 43 7.66 -21.32 11.38
CA LEU A 43 8.66 -22.30 11.80
C LEU A 43 8.43 -22.77 13.24
N GLU A 44 8.03 -21.87 14.14
CA GLU A 44 7.66 -22.21 15.52
C GLU A 44 6.46 -23.15 15.55
N ALA A 45 5.41 -22.86 14.77
CA ALA A 45 4.25 -23.73 14.69
C ALA A 45 4.59 -25.12 14.16
N LEU A 46 5.44 -25.19 13.13
CA LEU A 46 5.93 -26.48 12.59
C LEU A 46 6.78 -27.24 13.61
N HIS A 47 7.59 -26.55 14.40
CA HIS A 47 8.45 -27.18 15.40
C HIS A 47 7.65 -27.73 16.58
N ASN A 48 6.65 -26.97 17.05
CA ASN A 48 5.83 -27.33 18.22
C ASN A 48 4.67 -28.26 17.88
N GLY A 49 4.34 -28.42 16.60
CA GLY A 49 3.15 -29.15 16.16
C GLY A 49 1.85 -28.39 16.40
N ASP A 50 1.91 -27.05 16.44
CA ASP A 50 0.75 -26.17 16.58
C ASP A 50 -0.11 -26.18 15.30
N ASP A 51 -1.33 -25.63 15.38
CA ASP A 51 -2.21 -25.50 14.21
C ASP A 51 -1.58 -24.60 13.14
N LEU A 52 -1.17 -25.22 12.03
CA LEU A 52 -0.56 -24.54 10.90
C LEU A 52 -1.51 -23.52 10.24
N HIS A 53 -2.83 -23.73 10.31
CA HIS A 53 -3.81 -22.81 9.77
C HIS A 53 -3.81 -21.49 10.55
N GLU A 54 -3.86 -21.57 11.88
CA GLU A 54 -3.81 -20.40 12.75
C GLU A 54 -2.49 -19.64 12.60
N ALA A 55 -1.36 -20.37 12.56
CA ALA A 55 -0.04 -19.79 12.31
C ALA A 55 0.03 -19.07 10.95
N THR A 56 -0.60 -19.63 9.92
CA THR A 56 -0.68 -19.01 8.58
C THR A 56 -1.49 -17.72 8.60
N LEU A 57 -2.63 -17.68 9.31
CA LEU A 57 -3.43 -16.46 9.47
C LEU A 57 -2.63 -15.39 10.22
N LYS A 58 -1.92 -15.75 11.29
CA LYS A 58 -1.06 -14.84 12.05
C LYS A 58 0.08 -14.28 11.19
N ALA A 59 0.79 -15.14 10.46
CA ALA A 59 1.85 -14.74 9.53
C ALA A 59 1.34 -13.85 8.38
N LYS A 60 0.10 -14.03 7.93
CA LYS A 60 -0.56 -13.14 6.95
C LYS A 60 -0.87 -11.78 7.57
N SER A 61 -1.40 -11.76 8.79
CA SER A 61 -1.71 -10.53 9.53
C SER A 61 -0.47 -9.66 9.77
N ILE A 62 0.64 -10.27 10.19
CA ILE A 62 1.93 -9.56 10.38
C ILE A 62 2.36 -8.85 9.10
N ARG A 63 2.36 -9.56 7.97
CA ARG A 63 2.72 -8.99 6.66
C ARG A 63 1.75 -7.89 6.21
N ALA A 64 0.46 -8.05 6.47
CA ALA A 64 -0.55 -7.07 6.08
C ALA A 64 -0.39 -5.75 6.87
N LYS A 65 -0.17 -5.83 8.19
CA LYS A 65 0.06 -4.64 9.02
C LYS A 65 1.30 -3.87 8.57
N ALA A 66 2.41 -4.57 8.38
CA ALA A 66 3.65 -3.96 7.92
C ALA A 66 3.54 -3.37 6.50
N ALA A 67 2.71 -3.96 5.64
CA ALA A 67 2.46 -3.40 4.31
C ALA A 67 1.71 -2.06 4.39
N ILE A 68 0.71 -1.95 5.26
CA ILE A 68 -0.03 -0.71 5.51
C ILE A 68 0.89 0.35 6.10
N GLU A 69 1.63 0.01 7.16
CA GLU A 69 2.56 0.93 7.83
C GLU A 69 3.62 1.48 6.88
N ALA A 70 4.23 0.61 6.07
CA ALA A 70 5.21 1.01 5.07
C ALA A 70 4.62 1.86 3.94
N GLU A 71 3.34 1.67 3.62
CA GLU A 71 2.63 2.47 2.62
C GLU A 71 2.24 3.84 3.16
N GLU A 72 1.77 3.91 4.41
CA GLU A 72 1.52 5.17 5.14
C GLU A 72 2.80 6.00 5.24
N LEU A 73 3.90 5.40 5.70
CA LEU A 73 5.20 6.09 5.79
C LEU A 73 5.67 6.66 4.45
N ALA A 74 5.55 5.89 3.37
CA ALA A 74 5.94 6.33 2.04
C ALA A 74 5.04 7.45 1.51
N MET A 75 3.73 7.41 1.78
CA MET A 75 2.79 8.47 1.39
C MET A 75 3.01 9.76 2.19
N GLU A 76 3.24 9.65 3.50
CA GLU A 76 3.55 10.80 4.36
C GLU A 76 4.84 11.50 3.93
N ALA A 77 5.90 10.72 3.66
CA ALA A 77 7.17 11.25 3.20
C ALA A 77 7.07 11.89 1.82
N TYR A 78 6.31 11.29 0.89
CA TYR A 78 6.04 11.91 -0.41
C TYR A 78 5.30 13.25 -0.25
N ALA A 79 4.25 13.29 0.58
CA ALA A 79 3.50 14.52 0.83
C ALA A 79 4.40 15.61 1.46
N ALA A 80 5.24 15.25 2.43
CA ALA A 80 6.19 16.16 3.05
C ALA A 80 7.22 16.70 2.06
N ALA A 81 7.80 15.82 1.22
CA ALA A 81 8.78 16.20 0.20
C ALA A 81 8.17 17.19 -0.82
N MET A 82 6.91 16.96 -1.23
CA MET A 82 6.20 17.80 -2.18
C MET A 82 5.74 19.15 -1.58
N LEU A 83 5.41 19.18 -0.28
CA LEU A 83 5.09 20.42 0.44
C LEU A 83 6.32 21.33 0.61
N GLY A 84 7.51 20.75 0.86
CA GLY A 84 8.76 21.52 0.93
C GLY A 84 9.13 22.22 -0.38
N ALA A 85 8.70 21.66 -1.52
CA ALA A 85 8.89 22.24 -2.84
C ALA A 85 8.05 23.52 -3.09
N MET A 86 6.98 23.75 -2.33
CA MET A 86 6.09 24.90 -2.52
C MET A 86 6.56 26.16 -1.77
N ASP A 87 7.55 26.06 -0.89
CA ASP A 87 7.99 27.18 -0.02
C ASP A 87 9.08 28.07 -0.65
N GLU A 88 9.70 27.63 -1.76
CA GLU A 88 10.76 28.42 -2.43
C GLU A 88 10.26 29.35 -3.55
N GLU A 89 9.00 29.25 -4.01
CA GLU A 89 8.48 30.08 -5.12
C GLU A 89 7.61 31.30 -4.75
N ASP A 90 7.26 31.55 -3.47
CA ASP A 90 6.26 32.59 -3.17
C ASP A 90 6.47 33.45 -1.90
N SER A 91 7.72 33.77 -1.52
CA SER A 91 7.98 34.77 -0.45
C SER A 91 8.72 36.04 -0.89
N SER A 92 8.96 36.22 -2.20
CA SER A 92 9.60 37.45 -2.72
C SER A 92 8.81 38.17 -3.82
N LYS A 93 7.60 37.72 -4.16
CA LYS A 93 6.66 38.61 -4.87
C LYS A 93 6.09 39.60 -3.87
N GLU A 94 6.90 40.60 -3.55
CA GLU A 94 6.43 41.89 -3.06
C GLU A 94 5.26 42.28 -3.97
N ILE A 95 4.03 42.27 -3.44
CA ILE A 95 2.86 42.70 -4.21
C ILE A 95 3.16 44.14 -4.62
N PRO A 96 3.34 44.45 -5.92
CA PRO A 96 3.63 45.83 -6.33
C PRO A 96 2.46 46.69 -5.84
N GLU A 97 2.76 47.72 -5.04
CA GLU A 97 1.74 48.57 -4.40
C GLU A 97 0.78 49.21 -5.41
N ASP A 98 1.21 49.34 -6.68
CA ASP A 98 0.54 50.06 -7.76
C ASP A 98 -0.51 49.28 -8.57
N GLU A 99 -0.82 48.01 -8.27
CA GLU A 99 -1.88 47.30 -9.00
C GLU A 99 -3.31 47.65 -8.52
N PRO A 100 -4.29 47.78 -9.44
CA PRO A 100 -5.66 48.14 -9.14
C PRO A 100 -6.38 47.08 -8.27
N ASP A 101 -7.22 47.53 -7.34
CA ASP A 101 -7.80 46.73 -6.25
C ASP A 101 -8.47 45.40 -6.65
N TRP A 102 -8.96 45.28 -7.90
CA TRP A 102 -9.56 44.04 -8.41
C TRP A 102 -8.54 42.90 -8.58
N GLN A 103 -7.26 43.22 -8.79
CA GLN A 103 -6.18 42.25 -8.95
C GLN A 103 -5.73 41.71 -7.57
N LYS A 104 -5.63 42.59 -6.56
CA LYS A 104 -5.42 42.23 -5.14
C LYS A 104 -6.55 41.36 -4.57
N LEU A 105 -7.78 41.52 -5.09
CA LEU A 105 -8.94 40.68 -4.76
C LEU A 105 -8.86 39.26 -5.35
N ILE A 106 -8.19 39.06 -6.49
CA ILE A 106 -8.01 37.74 -7.09
C ILE A 106 -6.97 36.93 -6.30
N TYR A 107 -5.88 37.56 -5.86
CA TYR A 107 -4.88 36.92 -5.00
C TYR A 107 -5.45 36.46 -3.65
N ARG A 108 -6.27 37.29 -2.98
CA ARG A 108 -6.96 36.87 -1.73
C ARG A 108 -7.94 35.71 -1.94
N ARG A 109 -8.48 35.50 -3.15
CA ARG A 109 -9.50 34.47 -3.40
C ARG A 109 -8.92 33.05 -3.49
N ASN A 110 -7.62 32.92 -3.74
CA ASN A 110 -6.93 31.61 -3.74
C ASN A 110 -6.58 31.13 -2.32
N ASP A 111 -6.46 32.03 -1.34
CA ASP A 111 -6.17 31.64 0.06
C ASP A 111 -7.40 31.14 0.84
N TYR A 112 -8.61 31.48 0.41
CA TYR A 112 -9.85 31.09 1.11
C TYR A 112 -10.41 29.71 0.74
N SER A 113 -9.74 28.92 -0.14
CA SER A 113 -10.17 27.54 -0.40
C SER A 113 -9.82 26.56 0.73
N LEU A 114 -9.12 27.01 1.77
CA LEU A 114 -8.73 26.19 2.93
C LEU A 114 -9.78 26.16 4.06
N PHE A 115 -10.91 26.86 3.92
CA PHE A 115 -11.98 26.87 4.94
C PHE A 115 -13.41 26.87 4.35
N ALA A 116 -13.74 25.95 3.44
CA ALA A 116 -15.15 25.63 3.21
C ALA A 116 -15.69 24.83 4.41
N PRO A 117 -16.56 25.39 5.27
CA PRO A 117 -17.17 24.63 6.35
C PRO A 117 -18.23 23.71 5.75
N GLN A 118 -18.10 22.40 5.99
CA GLN A 118 -19.12 21.35 5.84
C GLN A 118 -20.38 21.72 5.02
N ALA A 119 -20.39 21.40 3.74
CA ALA A 119 -21.66 21.21 3.03
C ALA A 119 -22.26 19.86 3.47
N GLN A 120 -23.07 19.90 4.54
CA GLN A 120 -24.01 18.83 4.85
C GLN A 120 -24.91 18.58 3.64
N THR A 121 -24.64 17.54 2.87
CA THR A 121 -25.62 16.98 1.93
C THR A 121 -26.67 16.21 2.73
N ARG A 122 -27.65 16.94 3.25
CA ARG A 122 -28.96 16.37 3.50
C ARG A 122 -29.69 16.20 2.17
N HIS A 123 -30.33 15.02 2.04
CA HIS A 123 -31.39 14.62 1.11
C HIS A 123 -31.00 13.69 -0.06
N PRO A 124 -31.91 12.80 -0.49
CA PRO A 124 -32.93 12.06 0.26
C PRO A 124 -33.00 10.57 -0.15
N ALA A 125 -33.72 9.77 0.64
CA ALA A 125 -34.18 8.47 0.23
C ALA A 125 -35.11 8.57 -1.00
N SER A 126 -34.68 8.07 -2.18
CA SER A 126 -35.54 7.33 -3.13
C SER A 126 -34.77 6.90 -4.40
N SER A 127 -34.37 5.63 -4.45
CA SER A 127 -34.31 4.77 -5.64
C SER A 127 -34.17 3.34 -5.09
N ARG A 128 -35.25 2.61 -4.81
CA ARG A 128 -36.06 1.84 -5.77
C ARG A 128 -35.20 1.36 -6.95
N TYR A 129 -34.94 0.04 -6.96
CA TYR A 129 -34.25 -0.76 -7.99
C TYR A 129 -32.72 -0.91 -7.85
N ALA A 130 -32.30 -1.59 -6.79
CA ALA A 130 -31.26 -2.60 -6.91
C ALA A 130 -31.88 -3.93 -6.48
N THR A 131 -32.48 -4.61 -7.46
CA THR A 131 -33.03 -5.96 -7.33
C THR A 131 -31.88 -6.86 -6.88
N VAL A 132 -31.95 -7.32 -5.63
CA VAL A 132 -31.11 -8.40 -5.12
C VAL A 132 -31.44 -9.63 -5.94
N HIS A 133 -30.61 -9.96 -6.92
CA HIS A 133 -30.61 -11.30 -7.47
C HIS A 133 -30.14 -12.22 -6.33
N PRO A 134 -30.95 -13.19 -5.88
CA PRO A 134 -30.43 -14.22 -5.01
C PRO A 134 -29.36 -14.95 -5.81
N VAL A 135 -28.12 -14.87 -5.33
CA VAL A 135 -27.02 -15.67 -5.83
C VAL A 135 -27.46 -17.12 -5.67
N GLU A 136 -27.77 -17.76 -6.81
CA GLU A 136 -27.95 -19.20 -6.87
C GLU A 136 -26.77 -19.83 -6.14
N LYS A 137 -27.07 -20.72 -5.19
CA LYS A 137 -26.08 -21.55 -4.54
C LYS A 137 -25.32 -22.27 -5.65
N HIS A 138 -24.13 -21.79 -6.00
CA HIS A 138 -23.21 -22.59 -6.79
C HIS A 138 -23.02 -23.89 -6.01
N PRO A 139 -23.37 -25.06 -6.56
CA PRO A 139 -22.99 -26.31 -5.93
C PRO A 139 -21.47 -26.23 -5.76
N ALA A 140 -20.98 -26.52 -4.55
CA ALA A 140 -19.57 -26.66 -4.30
C ALA A 140 -19.05 -27.68 -5.32
N VAL A 141 -18.42 -27.18 -6.38
CA VAL A 141 -17.67 -28.02 -7.31
C VAL A 141 -16.46 -28.44 -6.49
N ALA A 142 -16.59 -29.55 -5.79
CA ALA A 142 -15.46 -30.31 -5.33
C ALA A 142 -14.71 -30.76 -6.58
N THR A 143 -13.82 -29.92 -7.08
CA THR A 143 -12.74 -30.36 -7.96
C THR A 143 -11.86 -31.27 -7.12
N SER A 144 -12.24 -32.55 -7.04
CA SER A 144 -11.35 -33.61 -6.59
C SER A 144 -10.21 -33.68 -7.58
N ILE A 145 -9.08 -33.10 -7.21
CA ILE A 145 -7.83 -33.34 -7.91
C ILE A 145 -7.44 -34.76 -7.51
N ASP A 146 -7.70 -35.72 -8.40
CA ASP A 146 -7.21 -37.09 -8.25
C ASP A 146 -5.69 -37.04 -8.40
N PHE A 147 -4.99 -36.97 -7.26
CA PHE A 147 -3.54 -37.16 -7.22
C PHE A 147 -3.26 -38.63 -7.46
N ASP A 148 -2.75 -38.98 -8.65
CA ASP A 148 -2.19 -40.30 -8.89
C ASP A 148 -0.98 -40.49 -7.96
N THR A 149 -1.22 -41.19 -6.85
CA THR A 149 -0.23 -41.43 -5.80
C THR A 149 1.02 -42.11 -6.34
N LYS A 150 0.91 -42.88 -7.44
CA LYS A 150 2.07 -43.49 -8.12
C LYS A 150 2.92 -42.46 -8.82
N ALA A 151 2.30 -41.43 -9.42
CA ALA A 151 3.03 -40.35 -10.08
C ALA A 151 3.83 -39.51 -9.07
N VAL A 152 3.24 -39.23 -7.91
CA VAL A 152 3.90 -38.47 -6.83
C VAL A 152 5.10 -39.24 -6.26
N THR A 153 4.96 -40.55 -6.02
CA THR A 153 6.07 -41.37 -5.52
C THR A 153 7.20 -41.50 -6.54
N ASN A 154 6.87 -41.64 -7.83
CA ASN A 154 7.87 -41.72 -8.89
C ASN A 154 8.65 -40.40 -9.03
N PHE A 155 7.96 -39.26 -8.89
CA PHE A 155 8.60 -37.94 -8.90
C PHE A 155 9.59 -37.77 -7.74
N PHE A 156 9.17 -38.10 -6.52
CA PHE A 156 10.05 -38.01 -5.35
C PHE A 156 11.26 -38.95 -5.46
N GLN A 157 11.07 -40.16 -5.97
CA GLN A 157 12.15 -41.14 -6.12
C GLN A 157 13.16 -40.71 -7.21
N ALA A 158 12.67 -40.12 -8.31
CA ALA A 158 13.52 -39.52 -9.33
C ALA A 158 14.31 -38.31 -8.79
N ALA A 159 13.65 -37.45 -8.02
CA ALA A 159 14.29 -36.30 -7.39
C ALA A 159 15.40 -36.74 -6.44
N MET A 160 15.13 -37.68 -5.52
CA MET A 160 16.16 -38.20 -4.60
C MET A 160 17.36 -38.81 -5.32
N LYS A 161 17.14 -39.54 -6.42
CA LYS A 161 18.22 -40.14 -7.23
C LYS A 161 19.10 -39.09 -7.91
N LEU A 162 18.56 -37.92 -8.21
CA LEU A 162 19.30 -36.80 -8.79
C LEU A 162 20.22 -36.11 -7.78
N PHE A 163 19.85 -36.08 -6.49
CA PHE A 163 20.60 -35.39 -5.44
C PHE A 163 21.65 -36.27 -4.73
N LEU A 164 21.50 -37.60 -4.75
CA LEU A 164 22.42 -38.56 -4.12
C LEU A 164 23.91 -38.49 -4.55
N PRO A 165 24.27 -38.14 -5.80
CA PRO A 165 25.68 -38.08 -6.22
C PRO A 165 26.45 -36.84 -5.71
N TRP A 166 25.73 -35.85 -5.15
CA TRP A 166 26.30 -34.57 -4.69
C TRP A 166 26.41 -34.48 -3.16
N LEU A 167 26.14 -35.59 -2.47
CA LEU A 167 26.32 -35.77 -1.03
C LEU A 167 27.53 -36.67 -0.77
#